data_AF-A0A8T5LPA8-F1
#
_entry.id   AF-A0A8T5LPA8-F1
#
_cell.length_a   1.000
_cell.length_b   1.000
_cell.length_c   1.000
_cell.angle_alpha   90.00
_cell.angle_beta   90.00
_cell.angle_gamma   90.00
#
_symmetry.space_group_name_H-M   'P 1'
#
loop_
_entity.id
_entity.type
_entity.pdbx_description
1 polymer ?
#
loop_
_entity_poly.entity_id
_entity_poly.type
_entity_poly.pdbx_seq_one_letter_code
_entity_poly.pdbx_strand_id
1 'polypeptide(L)'
;MAGDVKIDVGISTVIQAFHQEINRYRDAKKEEKEKIKESFLKVKKVLDSSLIKVGLTEMFDGFHDPIKLREYIPEIALELNKVARETADFFPTDIYNGLNAISHKFVEFNKYASIMGMCNLQNPKNITPIPNNSSFQNNLTLKQLVEYLKELRNTVELIEK
;
A
#
# COMPACT_ATOMS: atom_id res chain seq x y z
N MET A 1 -2.78 15.56 -24.48
CA MET A 1 -1.92 15.93 -23.33
C MET A 1 -2.53 15.29 -22.10
N ALA A 2 -2.00 14.14 -21.66
CA ALA A 2 -2.42 13.55 -20.40
C ALA A 2 -1.75 14.36 -19.30
N GLY A 3 -2.52 15.21 -18.62
CA GLY A 3 -2.04 15.91 -17.44
C GLY A 3 -1.70 14.86 -16.38
N ASP A 4 -0.47 14.90 -15.88
CA ASP A 4 -0.05 14.13 -14.71
C ASP A 4 -1.02 14.45 -13.57
N VAL A 5 -1.93 13.50 -13.28
CA VAL A 5 -2.77 13.56 -12.10
C VAL A 5 -1.83 13.40 -10.92
N LYS A 6 -1.48 14.52 -10.28
CA LYS A 6 -0.88 14.51 -8.95
C LYS A 6 -1.92 13.95 -7.98
N ILE A 7 -1.99 12.63 -7.88
CA ILE A 7 -2.78 11.94 -6.86
C ILE A 7 -2.01 12.09 -5.55
N ASP A 8 -2.12 13.27 -4.94
CA ASP A 8 -1.78 13.51 -3.54
C ASP A 8 -3.04 13.28 -2.70
N VAL A 9 -3.65 12.10 -2.85
CA VAL A 9 -4.74 11.69 -1.97
C VAL A 9 -4.08 11.31 -0.65
N GLY A 10 -4.22 12.19 0.34
CA GLY A 10 -3.68 11.97 1.67
C GLY A 10 -4.18 10.65 2.24
N ILE A 11 -3.27 9.90 2.86
CA ILE A 11 -3.54 8.66 3.60
C ILE A 11 -4.78 8.78 4.50
N SER A 12 -4.90 9.90 5.20
CA SER A 12 -6.04 10.22 6.05
C SER A 12 -7.38 10.27 5.30
N THR A 13 -7.40 10.79 4.07
CA THR A 13 -8.59 10.85 3.22
C THR A 13 -9.07 9.46 2.85
N VAL A 14 -8.13 8.55 2.51
CA VAL A 14 -8.48 7.17 2.18
C VAL A 14 -9.06 6.45 3.40
N ILE A 15 -8.42 6.57 4.56
CA ILE A 15 -8.91 5.97 5.81
C ILE A 15 -10.30 6.49 6.15
N GLN A 16 -10.54 7.79 6.00
CA GLN A 16 -11.87 8.38 6.18
C GLN A 16 -12.89 7.81 5.20
N ALA A 17 -12.53 7.63 3.92
CA ALA A 17 -13.40 7.01 2.93
C ALA A 17 -13.75 5.57 3.32
N PHE A 18 -12.78 4.78 3.79
CA PHE A 18 -13.04 3.44 4.32
C PHE A 18 -14.00 3.47 5.52
N HIS A 19 -13.84 4.42 6.46
CA HIS A 19 -14.76 4.58 7.59
C HIS A 19 -16.18 4.95 7.18
N GLN A 20 -16.34 5.87 6.22
CA GLN A 20 -17.65 6.22 5.68
C GLN A 20 -18.33 5.00 5.05
N GLU A 21 -17.54 4.21 4.33
CA GLU A 21 -18.02 3.03 3.64
C GLU A 21 -18.40 1.89 4.60
N ILE A 22 -17.72 1.76 5.75
CA ILE A 22 -18.12 0.88 6.85
C ILE A 22 -19.44 1.34 7.48
N ASN A 23 -19.66 2.65 7.61
CA ASN A 23 -20.94 3.17 8.08
C ASN A 23 -22.05 2.86 7.06
N ARG A 24 -21.79 3.04 5.76
CA ARG A 24 -22.72 2.62 4.70
C ARG A 24 -23.06 1.14 4.80
N TYR A 25 -22.08 0.27 5.01
CA TYR A 25 -22.30 -1.17 5.23
C TYR A 25 -23.22 -1.45 6.43
N ARG A 26 -23.09 -0.70 7.52
CA ARG A 26 -23.92 -0.88 8.73
C ARG A 26 -25.39 -0.56 8.45
N ASP A 27 -25.64 0.50 7.68
CA ASP A 27 -26.97 1.01 7.37
C ASP A 27 -27.59 0.39 6.10
N ALA A 28 -26.81 -0.33 5.30
CA ALA A 28 -27.23 -0.94 4.03
C ALA A 28 -28.25 -2.08 4.20
N LYS A 29 -29.11 -2.23 3.18
CA LYS A 29 -30.04 -3.37 3.04
C LYS A 29 -29.27 -4.65 2.70
N LYS A 30 -29.85 -5.82 2.99
CA LYS A 30 -29.19 -7.13 2.92
C LYS A 30 -28.38 -7.39 1.64
N GLU A 31 -28.96 -7.17 0.46
CA GLU A 31 -28.29 -7.43 -0.84
C GLU A 31 -27.11 -6.49 -1.11
N GLU A 32 -27.23 -5.22 -0.74
CA GLU A 32 -26.15 -4.24 -0.86
C GLU A 32 -25.04 -4.53 0.16
N LYS A 33 -25.44 -4.92 1.37
CA LYS A 33 -24.55 -5.27 2.48
C LYS A 33 -23.63 -6.44 2.15
N GLU A 34 -24.14 -7.47 1.47
CA GLU A 34 -23.34 -8.62 1.01
C GLU A 34 -22.26 -8.20 0.00
N LYS A 35 -22.60 -7.36 -0.97
CA LYS A 35 -21.65 -6.86 -1.99
C LYS A 35 -20.55 -5.98 -1.39
N ILE A 36 -20.93 -5.09 -0.48
CA ILE A 36 -19.98 -4.23 0.25
C ILE A 36 -19.03 -5.12 1.08
N LYS A 37 -19.57 -6.08 1.82
CA LYS A 37 -18.78 -7.03 2.61
C LYS A 37 -17.79 -7.82 1.76
N GLU A 38 -18.22 -8.35 0.62
CA GLU A 38 -17.35 -9.08 -0.29
C GLU A 38 -16.20 -8.19 -0.79
N SER A 39 -16.48 -6.93 -1.12
CA SER A 39 -15.48 -5.95 -1.57
C SER A 39 -14.46 -5.65 -0.46
N PHE A 40 -14.90 -5.47 0.78
CA PHE A 40 -14.01 -5.29 1.92
C PHE A 40 -13.16 -6.52 2.21
N LEU A 41 -13.72 -7.74 2.08
CA LEU A 41 -12.96 -8.98 2.27
C LEU A 41 -11.87 -9.15 1.21
N LYS A 42 -12.12 -8.77 -0.04
CA LYS A 42 -11.09 -8.75 -1.10
C LYS A 42 -9.96 -7.80 -0.74
N VAL A 43 -10.29 -6.57 -0.31
CA VAL A 43 -9.28 -5.60 0.14
C VAL A 43 -8.50 -6.12 1.34
N LYS A 44 -9.17 -6.64 2.37
CA LYS A 44 -8.54 -7.20 3.57
C LYS A 44 -7.51 -8.27 3.21
N LYS A 45 -7.87 -9.22 2.35
CA LYS A 45 -7.00 -10.31 1.91
C LYS A 45 -5.73 -9.78 1.24
N VAL A 46 -5.84 -8.75 0.40
CA VAL A 46 -4.69 -8.11 -0.25
C VAL A 46 -3.82 -7.35 0.76
N LEU A 47 -4.43 -6.64 1.71
CA LEU A 47 -3.69 -5.95 2.77
C LEU A 47 -2.93 -6.94 3.67
N ASP A 48 -3.56 -8.04 4.08
CA ASP A 48 -2.93 -9.10 4.87
C ASP A 48 -1.76 -9.75 4.08
N SER A 49 -1.98 -10.09 2.80
CA SER A 49 -0.94 -10.59 1.88
C SER A 49 0.23 -9.61 1.78
N SER A 50 -0.07 -8.32 1.64
CA SER A 50 0.93 -7.27 1.50
C SER A 50 1.77 -7.11 2.76
N LEU A 51 1.15 -7.13 3.93
CA LEU A 51 1.85 -7.05 5.22
C LEU A 51 2.76 -8.27 5.44
N ILE A 52 2.30 -9.48 5.09
CA ILE A 52 3.13 -10.70 5.15
C ILE A 52 4.34 -10.56 4.25
N LYS A 53 4.13 -10.15 2.99
CA LYS A 53 5.19 -9.97 2.00
C LYS A 53 6.22 -8.95 2.45
N VAL A 54 5.81 -7.80 2.98
CA VAL A 54 6.76 -6.83 3.55
C VAL A 54 7.50 -7.43 4.75
N GLY A 55 6.80 -8.12 5.66
CA GLY A 55 7.46 -8.79 6.78
C GLY A 55 8.50 -9.83 6.35
N LEU A 56 8.26 -10.56 5.24
CA LEU A 56 9.23 -11.51 4.68
C LEU A 56 10.48 -10.84 4.11
N THR A 57 10.41 -9.54 3.80
CA THR A 57 11.57 -8.76 3.36
C THR A 57 12.46 -8.31 4.52
N GLU A 58 11.99 -8.35 5.77
CA GLU A 58 12.81 -7.98 6.94
C GLU A 58 13.84 -9.08 7.30
N MET A 59 15.05 -8.65 7.66
CA MET A 59 16.16 -9.48 8.14
C MET A 59 16.37 -9.33 9.66
N PHE A 60 17.16 -10.23 10.25
CA PHE A 60 17.51 -10.27 11.69
C PHE A 60 18.47 -9.13 12.12
N ASP A 61 18.08 -7.89 11.88
CA ASP A 61 18.79 -6.65 12.26
C ASP A 61 18.01 -5.38 11.86
N GLY A 62 16.79 -5.51 11.32
CA GLY A 62 15.99 -4.38 10.85
C GLY A 62 16.38 -3.90 9.44
N PHE A 63 17.31 -4.57 8.76
CA PHE A 63 17.56 -4.36 7.35
C PHE A 63 16.59 -5.17 6.50
N HIS A 64 16.42 -4.77 5.24
CA HIS A 64 15.56 -5.48 4.30
C HIS A 64 16.38 -6.23 3.27
N ASP A 65 15.97 -7.45 2.94
CA ASP A 65 16.56 -8.28 1.89
C ASP A 65 16.31 -7.65 0.50
N PRO A 66 17.37 -7.21 -0.21
CA PRO A 66 17.21 -6.57 -1.52
C PRO A 66 16.59 -7.47 -2.59
N ILE A 67 16.81 -8.78 -2.52
CA ILE A 67 16.26 -9.74 -3.49
C ILE A 67 14.76 -9.86 -3.26
N LYS A 68 14.35 -10.06 -2.01
CA LYS A 68 12.93 -10.17 -1.66
C LYS A 68 12.18 -8.85 -1.85
N LEU A 69 12.81 -7.71 -1.60
CA LEU A 69 12.23 -6.40 -1.93
C LEU A 69 11.92 -6.29 -3.42
N ARG A 70 12.85 -6.72 -4.29
CA ARG A 70 12.67 -6.69 -5.74
C ARG A 70 11.54 -7.61 -6.21
N GLU A 71 11.35 -8.74 -5.53
CA GLU A 71 10.31 -9.72 -5.84
C GLU A 71 8.93 -9.26 -5.34
N TYR A 72 8.83 -8.94 -4.05
CA TYR A 72 7.55 -8.75 -3.38
C TYR A 72 6.97 -7.34 -3.53
N ILE A 73 7.81 -6.30 -3.65
CA ILE A 73 7.28 -4.92 -3.76
C ILE A 73 6.46 -4.72 -5.05
N PRO A 74 6.91 -5.16 -6.24
CA PRO A 74 6.08 -5.12 -7.44
C PRO A 74 4.81 -5.95 -7.31
N GLU A 75 4.89 -7.12 -6.66
CA GLU A 75 3.73 -7.99 -6.46
C GLU A 75 2.66 -7.32 -5.58
N ILE A 76 3.08 -6.71 -4.46
CA ILE A 76 2.20 -5.91 -3.60
C ILE A 76 1.50 -4.80 -4.39
N ALA A 77 2.28 -4.04 -5.18
CA ALA A 77 1.73 -2.97 -6.00
C ALA A 77 0.68 -3.49 -6.99
N LEU A 78 0.95 -4.63 -7.64
CA LEU A 78 0.02 -5.25 -8.59
C LEU A 78 -1.27 -5.72 -7.89
N GLU A 79 -1.16 -6.38 -6.74
CA GLU A 79 -2.32 -6.86 -5.97
C GLU A 79 -3.21 -5.70 -5.51
N LEU A 80 -2.61 -4.62 -5.00
CA LEU A 80 -3.33 -3.41 -4.59
C LEU A 80 -4.04 -2.73 -5.77
N ASN A 81 -3.38 -2.63 -6.92
CA ASN A 81 -4.00 -2.06 -8.13
C ASN A 81 -5.16 -2.93 -8.62
N LYS A 82 -4.96 -4.25 -8.63
CA LYS A 82 -5.97 -5.22 -9.06
C LYS A 82 -7.22 -5.14 -8.18
N VAL A 83 -7.06 -5.17 -6.86
CA VAL A 83 -8.22 -5.09 -5.96
C VAL A 83 -8.91 -3.73 -6.01
N ALA A 84 -8.17 -2.64 -6.25
CA ALA A 84 -8.77 -1.33 -6.51
C ALA A 84 -9.72 -1.40 -7.72
N ARG A 85 -9.28 -2.00 -8.84
CA ARG A 85 -10.12 -2.15 -10.04
C ARG A 85 -11.32 -3.06 -9.81
N GLU A 86 -11.12 -4.20 -9.14
CA GLU A 86 -12.19 -5.17 -8.88
C GLU A 86 -13.28 -4.63 -7.95
N THR A 87 -12.96 -3.59 -7.16
CA THR A 87 -13.89 -2.98 -6.21
C THR A 87 -14.37 -1.60 -6.63
N ALA A 88 -13.93 -1.09 -7.79
CA ALA A 88 -14.23 0.25 -8.28
C ALA A 88 -15.73 0.52 -8.52
N ASP A 89 -16.50 -0.52 -8.87
CA ASP A 89 -17.94 -0.40 -9.09
C ASP A 89 -18.75 -0.35 -7.78
N PHE A 90 -18.13 -0.71 -6.66
CA PHE A 90 -18.81 -0.84 -5.37
C PHE A 90 -18.36 0.21 -4.36
N PHE A 91 -17.08 0.59 -4.40
CA PHE A 91 -16.52 1.59 -3.52
C PHE A 91 -16.48 2.98 -4.15
N PRO A 92 -16.52 4.05 -3.32
CA PRO A 92 -16.31 5.40 -3.80
C PRO A 92 -14.94 5.54 -4.48
N THR A 93 -14.87 6.47 -5.43
CA THR A 93 -13.66 6.76 -6.21
C THR A 93 -12.44 7.08 -5.33
N ASP A 94 -12.66 7.62 -4.13
CA ASP A 94 -11.59 7.92 -3.16
C ASP A 94 -10.88 6.67 -2.64
N ILE A 95 -11.61 5.57 -2.43
CA ILE A 95 -11.02 4.27 -2.04
C ILE A 95 -10.20 3.72 -3.21
N TYR A 96 -10.74 3.76 -4.42
CA TYR A 96 -10.01 3.35 -5.63
C TYR A 96 -8.71 4.14 -5.80
N ASN A 97 -8.81 5.47 -5.78
CA ASN A 97 -7.66 6.37 -5.93
C ASN A 97 -6.65 6.17 -4.81
N GLY A 98 -7.12 5.93 -3.58
CA GLY A 98 -6.28 5.65 -2.43
C GLY A 98 -5.48 4.35 -2.57
N LEU A 99 -6.14 3.23 -2.90
CA LEU A 99 -5.47 1.95 -3.13
C LEU A 99 -4.50 2.02 -4.31
N ASN A 100 -4.87 2.73 -5.38
CA ASN A 100 -4.00 2.96 -6.52
C ASN A 100 -2.79 3.84 -6.17
N ALA A 101 -2.97 4.88 -5.36
CA ALA A 101 -1.86 5.72 -4.88
C ALA A 101 -0.85 4.92 -4.03
N ILE A 102 -1.33 4.01 -3.17
CA ILE A 102 -0.45 3.11 -2.40
C ILE A 102 0.36 2.21 -3.33
N SER A 103 -0.31 1.61 -4.32
CA SER A 103 0.35 0.79 -5.34
C SER A 103 1.48 1.56 -6.03
N HIS A 104 1.21 2.81 -6.44
CA HIS A 104 2.22 3.67 -7.05
C HIS A 104 3.39 3.96 -6.10
N LYS A 105 3.14 4.18 -4.80
CA LYS A 105 4.19 4.41 -3.80
C LYS A 105 5.09 3.19 -3.60
N PHE A 106 4.54 1.97 -3.66
CA PHE A 106 5.36 0.75 -3.66
C PHE A 106 6.24 0.65 -4.93
N VAL A 107 5.72 1.00 -6.11
CA VAL A 107 6.52 1.04 -7.35
C VAL A 107 7.64 2.08 -7.26
N GLU A 108 7.34 3.27 -6.73
CA GLU A 108 8.35 4.31 -6.47
C GLU A 108 9.44 3.78 -5.54
N PHE A 109 9.06 3.16 -4.42
CA PHE A 109 10.00 2.54 -3.49
C PHE A 109 10.91 1.50 -4.16
N ASN A 110 10.36 0.62 -5.02
CA ASN A 110 11.15 -0.39 -5.74
C ASN A 110 12.18 0.22 -6.69
N LYS A 111 11.85 1.32 -7.37
CA LYS A 111 12.80 2.05 -8.23
C LYS A 111 13.99 2.54 -7.43
N TYR A 112 13.75 3.12 -6.24
CA TYR A 112 14.83 3.56 -5.34
C TYR A 112 15.66 2.40 -4.79
N ALA A 113 15.01 1.31 -4.33
CA ALA A 113 15.69 0.12 -3.83
C ALA A 113 16.57 -0.54 -4.92
N SER A 114 16.10 -0.54 -6.17
CA SER A 114 16.85 -1.09 -7.31
C SER A 114 18.09 -0.25 -7.65
N ILE A 115 17.99 1.08 -7.61
CA ILE A 115 19.12 2.00 -7.84
C ILE A 115 20.17 1.84 -6.72
N MET A 116 19.73 1.79 -5.46
CA MET A 116 20.64 1.64 -4.30
C MET A 116 21.27 0.24 -4.23
N GLY A 117 20.52 -0.82 -4.58
CA GLY A 117 21.04 -2.18 -4.65
C GLY A 117 22.11 -2.37 -5.73
N MET A 118 22.02 -1.64 -6.85
CA MET A 118 23.07 -1.62 -7.87
C MET A 118 24.35 -0.92 -7.38
N CYS A 119 24.24 0.11 -6.55
CA CYS A 119 25.41 0.77 -5.94
C CYS A 119 26.09 -0.11 -4.87
N ASN A 120 25.33 -0.87 -4.08
CA ASN A 120 25.89 -1.71 -3.01
C ASN A 120 26.47 -3.06 -3.49
N LEU A 121 26.03 -3.58 -4.65
CA LEU A 121 26.58 -4.82 -5.23
C LEU A 121 27.98 -4.66 -5.82
N GLN A 122 28.39 -3.44 -6.19
CA GLN A 122 29.73 -3.18 -6.73
C GLN A 122 30.79 -2.99 -5.65
N ASN A 123 30.40 -2.75 -4.38
CA ASN A 123 31.36 -2.60 -3.29
C ASN A 123 30.73 -2.89 -1.91
N PRO A 124 30.66 -4.16 -1.47
CA PRO A 124 29.97 -4.56 -0.24
C PRO A 124 30.60 -4.01 1.05
N LYS A 125 31.78 -3.37 0.99
CA LYS A 125 32.42 -2.70 2.13
C LYS A 125 31.96 -1.25 2.33
N ASN A 126 31.24 -0.67 1.38
CA ASN A 126 30.62 0.64 1.49
C ASN A 126 29.10 0.48 1.50
N ILE A 127 28.55 -0.01 2.62
CA ILE A 127 27.14 0.21 2.91
C ILE A 127 27.02 1.70 3.21
N THR A 128 26.85 2.52 2.18
CA THR A 128 26.55 3.94 2.38
C THR A 128 25.21 4.01 3.12
N PRO A 129 25.15 4.64 4.31
CA PRO A 129 23.88 4.90 4.95
C PRO A 129 22.99 5.65 3.96
N ILE A 130 21.70 5.30 3.91
CA ILE A 130 20.74 6.02 3.09
C ILE A 130 20.90 7.52 3.43
N PRO A 131 21.32 8.38 2.49
CA PRO A 131 21.62 9.76 2.80
C PRO A 131 20.33 10.44 3.25
N ASN A 132 20.40 11.08 4.41
CA ASN A 132 19.35 11.89 4.99
C ASN A 132 19.27 13.22 4.20
N ASN A 133 18.94 13.14 2.91
CA ASN A 133 18.88 14.31 2.04
C ASN A 133 17.53 15.00 2.23
N SER A 134 17.56 16.28 2.59
CA SER A 134 16.40 17.13 2.89
C SER A 134 15.43 17.33 1.72
N SER A 135 15.77 16.90 0.50
CA SER A 135 14.86 16.81 -0.66
C SER A 135 14.00 15.53 -0.70
N PHE A 136 14.22 14.58 0.24
CA PHE A 136 13.47 13.32 0.36
C PHE A 136 12.21 13.39 1.25
N GLN A 137 11.85 14.58 1.77
CA GLN A 137 10.76 14.73 2.75
C GLN A 137 9.35 14.39 2.22
N ASN A 138 9.16 14.17 0.92
CA ASN A 138 7.85 13.83 0.33
C ASN A 138 7.70 12.35 -0.10
N ASN A 139 8.70 11.50 0.15
CA ASN A 139 8.59 10.07 -0.15
C ASN A 139 8.33 9.30 1.15
N LEU A 140 7.14 8.74 1.29
CA LEU A 140 6.81 7.79 2.35
C LEU A 140 7.87 6.68 2.38
N THR A 141 8.53 6.51 3.52
CA THR A 141 9.42 5.38 3.78
C THR A 141 8.64 4.06 3.74
N LEU A 142 9.30 2.93 3.47
CA LEU A 142 8.65 1.61 3.55
C LEU A 142 7.98 1.40 4.91
N LYS A 143 8.61 1.88 6.00
CA LYS A 143 8.02 1.87 7.34
C LYS A 143 6.69 2.63 7.40
N GLN A 144 6.60 3.82 6.81
CA GLN A 144 5.34 4.57 6.76
C GLN A 144 4.29 3.89 5.87
N LEU A 145 4.70 3.24 4.78
CA LEU A 145 3.78 2.43 3.95
C LEU A 145 3.25 1.22 4.73
N VAL A 146 4.09 0.56 5.53
CA VAL A 146 3.67 -0.56 6.39
C VAL A 146 2.70 -0.11 7.46
N GLU A 147 2.98 0.98 8.16
CA GLU A 147 2.04 1.53 9.16
C GLU A 147 0.71 1.90 8.50
N TYR A 148 0.75 2.43 7.29
CA TYR A 148 -0.47 2.72 6.55
C TYR A 148 -1.26 1.48 6.16
N LEU A 149 -0.59 0.43 5.65
CA LEU A 149 -1.23 -0.85 5.37
C LEU A 149 -1.87 -1.45 6.63
N LYS A 150 -1.21 -1.34 7.79
CA LYS A 150 -1.77 -1.78 9.08
C LYS A 150 -3.01 -0.97 9.45
N GLU A 151 -2.95 0.35 9.31
CA GLU A 151 -4.08 1.23 9.64
C GLU A 151 -5.29 0.92 8.76
N LEU A 152 -5.10 0.80 7.44
CA LEU A 152 -6.18 0.38 6.53
C LEU A 152 -6.72 -1.00 6.86
N ARG A 153 -5.84 -1.97 7.14
CA ARG A 153 -6.25 -3.34 7.50
C ARG A 153 -7.09 -3.34 8.76
N ASN A 154 -6.71 -2.56 9.77
CA ASN A 154 -7.46 -2.41 11.01
C ASN A 154 -8.81 -1.71 10.80
N THR A 155 -8.87 -0.71 9.93
CA THR A 155 -10.14 -0.07 9.56
C THR A 155 -11.06 -1.07 8.88
N VAL A 156 -10.57 -1.84 7.91
CA VAL A 156 -11.36 -2.87 7.20
C VAL A 156 -11.89 -3.95 8.15
N GLU A 157 -11.10 -4.36 9.16
CA GLU A 157 -11.50 -5.35 10.16
C GLU A 157 -12.73 -4.92 10.99
N LEU A 158 -13.07 -3.63 11.03
CA LEU A 158 -14.28 -3.13 11.69
C LEU A 158 -15.59 -3.62 11.05
N ILE A 159 -15.54 -4.22 9.84
CA ILE A 159 -16.70 -4.84 9.22
C ILE A 159 -17.11 -6.18 9.86
N GLU A 160 -16.18 -6.82 10.57
CA GLU A 160 -16.39 -8.10 11.25
C GLU A 160 -16.85 -7.90 12.72
N LYS A 161 -16.89 -6.66 13.19
CA LYS A 161 -17.35 -6.27 14.53
C LYS A 161 -18.77 -5.70 14.48
#